data_AF-A0A8D8FNT5-F1
#
_entry.id   AF-A0A8D8FNT5-F1
#
_cell.length_a   1.000
_cell.length_b   1.000
_cell.length_c   1.000
_cell.angle_alpha   90.00
_cell.angle_beta   90.00
_cell.angle_gamma   90.00
#
_symmetry.space_group_name_H-M   'P 1'
#
loop_
_entity.id
_entity.type
_entity.pdbx_description
1 polymer ?
#
loop_
_entity_poly.entity_id
_entity_poly.type
_entity_poly.pdbx_seq_one_letter_code
_entity_poly.pdbx_strand_id
1 'polypeptide(L)'
;MTSPSTEVPILESCIPLPLDEARLLEVVEKAKDWAIMHGAAMRSKADFNPDALQFAPFILTPSSFPRKEFEKAVALQTTLNELMHSVAHDEEFLRDTLKYTIKVDTFTGSLFEIYENVLKEGISQPISLGLLRSDLMLETKCENSCQVQCSRAKPYCCWKQVEINCIASGFGHLGPASRVVQRFLALWPFIIVLYFYFIIVTFISTAPGVFPSSLHSLGKSLPHLSFSH
;
A
#
# COMPACT_ATOMS: atom_id res chain seq x y z
N MET A 1 28.36 33.83 2.97
CA MET A 1 27.32 33.34 3.89
C MET A 1 26.39 32.44 3.10
N THR A 2 26.68 31.14 3.08
CA THR A 2 25.76 30.14 2.54
C THR A 2 24.54 30.11 3.48
N SER A 3 23.36 30.40 2.95
CA SER A 3 22.11 30.19 3.67
C SER A 3 22.07 28.74 4.17
N PRO A 4 21.72 28.45 5.43
CA PRO A 4 21.49 27.08 5.83
C PRO A 4 20.35 26.56 4.98
N SER A 5 20.61 25.54 4.15
CA SER A 5 19.57 24.78 3.48
C SER A 5 18.63 24.31 4.57
N THR A 6 17.43 24.87 4.59
CA THR A 6 16.38 24.46 5.53
C THR A 6 15.86 23.15 4.99
N GLU A 7 16.59 22.06 5.27
CA GLU A 7 16.19 20.72 4.84
C GLU A 7 14.80 20.45 5.42
N VAL A 8 13.83 20.26 4.52
CA VAL A 8 12.50 19.86 4.93
C VAL A 8 12.64 18.46 5.53
N PRO A 9 12.26 18.26 6.79
CA PRO A 9 12.33 16.94 7.41
C PRO A 9 11.53 15.94 6.57
N ILE A 10 12.11 14.78 6.26
CA ILE A 10 11.46 13.70 5.52
C ILE A 10 11.29 12.48 6.41
N LEU A 11 10.31 11.63 6.07
CA LEU A 11 10.19 10.33 6.72
C LEU A 11 11.32 9.42 6.24
N GLU A 12 12.08 8.86 7.19
CA GLU A 12 13.18 7.95 6.88
C GLU A 12 12.66 6.67 6.20
N SER A 13 13.32 6.26 5.13
CA SER A 13 13.05 5.00 4.43
C SER A 13 13.40 3.80 5.32
N CYS A 14 12.71 2.66 5.11
CA CYS A 14 13.02 1.42 5.82
C CYS A 14 14.33 0.76 5.36
N ILE A 15 14.90 1.22 4.24
CA ILE A 15 16.24 0.84 3.77
C ILE A 15 17.04 2.10 3.39
N PRO A 16 18.38 2.06 3.48
CA PRO A 16 19.22 3.14 2.98
C PRO A 16 19.00 3.36 1.47
N LEU A 17 18.85 4.61 1.07
CA LEU A 17 18.73 5.04 -0.32
C LEU A 17 19.72 6.19 -0.58
N PRO A 18 20.25 6.35 -1.81
CA PRO A 18 20.00 5.52 -2.99
C PRO A 18 20.71 4.14 -2.91
N LEU A 19 20.19 3.16 -3.64
CA LEU A 19 20.89 1.91 -3.90
C LEU A 19 21.98 2.12 -4.97
N ASP A 20 23.05 1.34 -4.92
CA ASP A 20 24.01 1.30 -6.02
C ASP A 20 23.34 0.80 -7.31
N GLU A 21 23.81 1.27 -8.46
CA GLU A 21 23.13 1.04 -9.75
C GLU A 21 23.05 -0.45 -10.11
N ALA A 22 24.13 -1.21 -9.91
CA ALA A 22 24.17 -2.64 -10.19
C ALA A 22 23.14 -3.39 -9.34
N ARG A 23 23.07 -3.07 -8.04
CA ARG A 23 22.07 -3.65 -7.13
C ARG A 23 20.65 -3.24 -7.49
N LEU A 24 20.43 -1.98 -7.86
CA LEU A 24 19.12 -1.49 -8.26
C LEU A 24 18.58 -2.27 -9.45
N LEU A 25 19.39 -2.45 -10.49
CA LEU A 25 19.01 -3.22 -11.69
C LEU A 25 18.67 -4.68 -11.33
N GLU A 26 19.52 -5.34 -10.53
CA GLU A 26 19.29 -6.72 -10.08
C GLU A 26 17.96 -6.85 -9.30
N VAL A 27 17.69 -5.92 -8.38
CA VAL A 27 16.49 -5.95 -7.53
C VAL A 27 15.24 -5.63 -8.37
N VAL A 28 15.32 -4.73 -9.34
CA VAL A 28 14.20 -4.38 -10.24
C VAL A 28 13.79 -5.55 -11.11
N GLU A 29 14.74 -6.27 -11.72
CA GLU A 29 14.41 -7.45 -12.54
C GLU A 29 13.70 -8.52 -11.71
N LYS A 30 14.25 -8.85 -10.54
CA LYS A 30 13.66 -9.83 -9.63
C LYS A 30 12.28 -9.42 -9.13
N ALA A 31 12.07 -8.13 -8.86
CA ALA A 31 10.79 -7.62 -8.42
C ALA A 31 9.72 -7.78 -9.52
N LYS A 32 10.06 -7.53 -10.78
CA LYS A 32 9.15 -7.70 -11.93
C LYS A 32 8.77 -9.17 -12.12
N ASP A 33 9.75 -10.06 -12.11
CA ASP A 33 9.51 -11.51 -12.26
C ASP A 33 8.63 -12.03 -11.13
N TRP A 34 8.99 -11.68 -9.88
CA TRP A 34 8.21 -12.07 -8.72
C TRP A 34 6.78 -11.56 -8.81
N ALA A 35 6.57 -10.30 -9.19
CA ALA A 35 5.24 -9.70 -9.31
C ALA A 35 4.34 -10.48 -10.29
N ILE A 36 4.85 -10.84 -11.47
CA ILE A 36 4.10 -11.62 -12.46
C ILE A 36 3.81 -13.03 -11.94
N MET A 37 4.82 -13.72 -11.38
CA MET A 37 4.67 -15.08 -10.86
C MET A 37 3.66 -15.20 -9.71
N HIS A 38 3.40 -14.11 -8.99
CA HIS A 38 2.49 -14.08 -7.84
C HIS A 38 1.19 -13.31 -8.13
N GLY A 39 0.87 -13.05 -9.40
CA GLY A 39 -0.40 -12.46 -9.81
C GLY A 39 -0.54 -10.96 -9.53
N ALA A 40 0.54 -10.27 -9.17
CA ALA A 40 0.61 -8.81 -9.17
C ALA A 40 0.80 -8.31 -10.62
N ALA A 41 -0.19 -8.59 -11.46
CA ALA A 41 -0.15 -8.38 -12.90
C ALA A 41 -1.47 -7.75 -13.41
N MET A 42 -1.40 -7.13 -14.58
CA MET A 42 -2.54 -6.56 -15.29
C MET A 42 -2.38 -6.73 -16.79
N ARG A 43 -3.48 -6.58 -17.53
CA ARG A 43 -3.43 -6.52 -19.00
C ARG A 43 -3.06 -5.12 -19.45
N SER A 44 -2.35 -5.03 -20.57
CA SER A 44 -2.10 -3.74 -21.22
C SER A 44 -3.41 -3.14 -21.73
N LYS A 45 -3.63 -1.85 -21.46
CA LYS A 45 -4.76 -1.10 -22.02
C LYS A 45 -4.48 -0.65 -23.45
N ALA A 46 -3.22 -0.39 -23.78
CA ALA A 46 -2.80 0.05 -25.11
C ALA A 46 -2.75 -1.13 -26.10
N ASP A 47 -2.20 -2.26 -25.65
CA ASP A 47 -1.98 -3.46 -26.46
C ASP A 47 -2.68 -4.66 -25.79
N PHE A 48 -4.01 -4.62 -25.76
CA PHE A 48 -4.78 -5.67 -25.10
C PHE A 48 -4.56 -7.02 -25.77
N ASN A 49 -4.13 -8.00 -24.99
CA ASN A 49 -4.02 -9.39 -25.40
C ASN A 49 -4.54 -10.29 -24.25
N PRO A 50 -5.53 -11.16 -24.50
CA PRO A 50 -6.10 -12.03 -23.46
C PRO A 50 -5.07 -12.98 -22.83
N ASP A 51 -4.05 -13.37 -23.60
CA ASP A 51 -3.02 -14.36 -23.26
C ASP A 51 -1.72 -13.72 -22.75
N ALA A 52 -1.65 -12.39 -22.65
CA ALA A 52 -0.49 -11.68 -22.14
C ALA A 52 -0.80 -10.86 -20.89
N LEU A 53 0.17 -10.85 -19.96
CA LEU A 53 0.14 -10.06 -18.74
C LEU A 53 1.44 -9.27 -18.61
N GLN A 54 1.33 -8.09 -18.01
CA GLN A 54 2.45 -7.29 -17.55
C GLN A 54 2.34 -7.13 -16.03
N PHE A 55 3.46 -6.92 -15.34
CA PHE A 55 3.40 -6.62 -13.90
C PHE A 55 2.55 -5.36 -13.67
N ALA A 56 1.72 -5.38 -12.62
CA ALA A 56 1.01 -4.19 -12.18
C ALA A 56 2.05 -3.18 -11.66
N PRO A 57 1.94 -1.87 -11.96
CA PRO A 57 2.86 -0.89 -11.42
C PRO A 57 2.88 -0.92 -9.88
N PHE A 58 4.09 -0.99 -9.29
CA PHE A 58 4.29 -0.95 -7.84
C PHE A 58 5.56 -0.17 -7.50
N ILE A 59 5.67 0.26 -6.25
CA ILE A 59 6.87 0.92 -5.72
C ILE A 59 7.82 -0.15 -5.15
N LEU A 60 9.10 -0.08 -5.52
CA LEU A 60 10.10 -1.09 -5.19
C LEU A 60 10.26 -1.32 -3.68
N THR A 61 10.22 -0.23 -2.91
CA THR A 61 10.34 -0.21 -1.45
C THR A 61 9.07 0.38 -0.84
N PRO A 62 8.68 -0.03 0.38
CA PRO A 62 7.51 0.55 1.02
C PRO A 62 7.78 2.01 1.37
N SER A 63 6.88 2.90 0.97
CA SER A 63 6.91 4.29 1.41
C SER A 63 6.68 4.37 2.91
N SER A 64 7.51 5.15 3.60
CA SER A 64 7.37 5.34 5.04
C SER A 64 6.10 6.11 5.38
N PHE A 65 5.35 5.59 6.35
CA PHE A 65 4.13 6.21 6.83
C PHE A 65 4.08 6.16 8.37
N PRO A 66 3.66 7.24 9.06
CA PRO A 66 3.67 7.25 10.52
C PRO A 66 2.65 6.28 11.11
N ARG A 67 3.11 5.33 11.92
CA ARG A 67 2.28 4.29 12.53
C ARG A 67 1.03 4.81 13.23
N LYS A 68 1.18 5.83 14.08
CA LYS A 68 0.05 6.42 14.84
C LYS A 68 -1.01 7.02 13.90
N GLU A 69 -0.58 7.64 12.81
CA GLU A 69 -1.50 8.22 11.82
C GLU A 69 -2.20 7.13 11.00
N PHE A 70 -1.49 6.04 10.68
CA PHE A 70 -2.08 4.88 10.00
C PHE A 70 -3.16 4.22 10.86
N GLU A 71 -2.88 3.98 12.15
CA GLU A 71 -3.83 3.39 13.09
C GLU A 71 -5.08 4.26 13.26
N LYS A 72 -4.93 5.59 13.30
CA LYS A 72 -6.06 6.54 13.30
C LYS A 72 -6.91 6.40 12.04
N ALA A 73 -6.31 6.34 10.86
CA ALA A 73 -7.02 6.20 9.60
C ALA A 73 -7.80 4.87 9.54
N VAL A 74 -7.19 3.77 9.98
CA VAL A 74 -7.84 2.46 10.06
C VAL A 74 -9.04 2.51 11.01
N ALA A 75 -8.88 3.10 12.20
CA ALA A 75 -9.96 3.21 13.18
C ALA A 75 -11.13 4.08 12.68
N LEU A 76 -10.86 5.12 11.89
CA LEU A 76 -11.89 6.01 11.35
C LEU A 76 -12.78 5.32 10.29
N GLN A 77 -12.27 4.30 9.59
CA GLN A 77 -12.96 3.72 8.42
C GLN A 77 -14.39 3.24 8.75
N THR A 78 -14.63 2.64 9.92
CA THR A 78 -15.98 2.19 10.32
C THR A 78 -16.94 3.36 10.47
N THR A 79 -16.50 4.46 11.09
CA THR A 79 -17.31 5.68 11.22
C THR A 79 -17.63 6.31 9.86
N LEU A 80 -16.67 6.30 8.92
CA LEU A 80 -16.94 6.76 7.55
C LEU A 80 -17.94 5.86 6.82
N ASN A 81 -17.88 4.55 7.03
CA ASN A 81 -18.84 3.62 6.45
C ASN A 81 -20.26 3.90 6.96
N GLU A 82 -20.43 4.11 8.26
CA GLU A 82 -21.71 4.46 8.88
C GLU A 82 -22.23 5.81 8.42
N LEU A 83 -21.35 6.82 8.34
CA LEU A 83 -21.68 8.14 7.81
C LEU A 83 -22.20 8.04 6.38
N MET A 84 -21.45 7.39 5.49
CA MET A 84 -21.85 7.27 4.09
C MET A 84 -23.09 6.39 3.91
N HIS A 85 -23.27 5.37 4.76
CA HIS A 85 -24.51 4.59 4.79
C HIS A 85 -25.71 5.46 5.18
N SER A 86 -25.56 6.32 6.18
CA SER A 86 -26.61 7.24 6.63
C SER A 86 -26.94 8.27 5.54
N VAL A 87 -25.92 8.89 4.94
CA VAL A 87 -26.07 9.83 3.81
C VAL A 87 -26.79 9.17 2.63
N ALA A 88 -26.47 7.92 2.32
CA ALA A 88 -27.10 7.21 1.20
C ALA A 88 -28.61 6.93 1.39
N HIS A 89 -29.09 6.94 2.64
CA HIS A 89 -30.51 6.70 2.96
C HIS A 89 -31.25 7.96 3.42
N ASP A 90 -30.59 9.12 3.42
CA ASP A 90 -31.19 10.41 3.73
C ASP A 90 -31.64 11.09 2.43
N GLU A 91 -32.90 10.85 2.06
CA GLU A 91 -33.47 11.38 0.82
C GLU A 91 -33.48 12.91 0.78
N GLU A 92 -33.85 13.55 1.90
CA GLU A 92 -33.95 15.00 1.99
C GLU A 92 -32.55 15.62 1.81
N PHE A 93 -31.56 15.08 2.51
CA PHE A 93 -30.16 15.53 2.39
C PHE A 93 -29.63 15.40 0.96
N LEU A 94 -29.86 14.26 0.30
CA LEU A 94 -29.40 14.05 -1.08
C LEU A 94 -30.08 14.99 -2.08
N ARG A 95 -31.41 15.17 -1.95
CA ARG A 95 -32.17 16.13 -2.78
C ARG A 95 -31.64 17.54 -2.62
N ASP A 96 -31.45 17.99 -1.38
CA ASP A 96 -31.00 19.35 -1.12
C ASP A 96 -29.56 19.61 -1.55
N THR A 97 -28.68 18.64 -1.34
CA THR A 97 -27.26 18.74 -1.70
C THR A 97 -27.07 18.77 -3.22
N LEU A 98 -27.84 17.98 -3.97
CA LEU A 98 -27.66 17.81 -5.41
C LEU A 98 -28.56 18.72 -6.27
N LYS A 99 -29.51 19.46 -5.69
CA LYS A 99 -30.54 20.24 -6.43
C LYS A 99 -30.03 21.19 -7.51
N TYR A 100 -28.83 21.76 -7.33
CA TYR A 100 -28.22 22.64 -8.32
C TYR A 100 -27.31 21.87 -9.27
N THR A 101 -26.59 20.87 -8.77
CA THR A 101 -25.67 20.04 -9.56
C THR A 101 -26.39 19.31 -10.68
N ILE A 102 -27.55 18.71 -10.41
CA ILE A 102 -28.32 17.96 -11.42
C ILE A 102 -28.84 18.84 -12.57
N LYS A 103 -28.90 20.17 -12.39
CA LYS A 103 -29.35 21.11 -13.43
C LYS A 103 -28.23 21.44 -14.43
N VAL A 104 -26.98 21.27 -14.03
CA VAL A 104 -25.81 21.68 -14.81
C VAL A 104 -24.95 20.50 -15.26
N ASP A 105 -25.03 19.36 -14.57
CA ASP A 105 -24.35 18.12 -14.95
C ASP A 105 -25.36 17.02 -15.34
N THR A 106 -25.39 16.70 -16.63
CA THR A 106 -26.33 15.73 -17.20
C THR A 106 -26.07 14.31 -16.71
N PHE A 107 -24.81 13.97 -16.41
CA PHE A 107 -24.46 12.66 -15.89
C PHE A 107 -25.03 12.45 -14.49
N THR A 108 -24.74 13.35 -13.55
CA THR A 108 -25.32 13.29 -12.20
C THR A 108 -26.84 13.41 -12.23
N GLY A 109 -27.40 14.26 -13.11
CA GLY A 109 -28.85 14.37 -13.29
C GLY A 109 -29.51 13.04 -13.68
N SER A 110 -28.90 12.30 -14.61
CA SER A 110 -29.41 10.99 -15.04
C SER A 110 -29.35 9.94 -13.91
N LEU A 111 -28.28 9.95 -13.10
CA LEU A 111 -28.17 9.07 -11.94
C LEU A 111 -29.23 9.40 -10.88
N PHE A 112 -29.50 10.68 -10.66
CA PHE A 112 -30.49 11.15 -9.70
C PHE A 112 -31.92 10.83 -10.15
N GLU A 113 -32.21 10.89 -11.46
CA GLU A 113 -33.50 10.45 -12.00
C GLU A 113 -33.78 8.97 -11.74
N ILE A 114 -32.77 8.10 -11.93
CA ILE A 114 -32.88 6.68 -11.59
C ILE A 114 -33.18 6.51 -10.10
N TYR A 115 -32.46 7.23 -9.24
CA TYR A 115 -32.67 7.21 -7.80
C TYR A 115 -34.12 7.60 -7.43
N GLU A 116 -34.66 8.69 -7.99
CA GLU A 116 -36.03 9.10 -7.74
C GLU A 116 -37.07 8.08 -8.22
N ASN A 117 -36.86 7.47 -9.38
CA ASN A 117 -37.78 6.48 -9.92
C ASN A 117 -37.85 5.24 -9.02
N VAL A 118 -36.69 4.76 -8.53
CA VAL A 118 -36.63 3.67 -7.55
C VAL A 118 -37.38 4.01 -6.26
N LEU A 119 -37.26 5.24 -5.76
CA LEU A 119 -38.01 5.66 -4.56
C LEU A 119 -39.52 5.72 -4.81
N LYS A 120 -39.96 6.23 -5.97
CA LYS A 120 -41.38 6.31 -6.34
C LYS A 120 -42.02 4.92 -6.48
N GLU A 121 -41.29 3.97 -7.06
CA GLU A 121 -41.75 2.58 -7.23
C GLU A 121 -41.66 1.77 -5.92
N GLY A 122 -40.76 2.16 -5.02
CA GLY A 122 -40.49 1.48 -3.75
C GLY A 122 -39.28 0.56 -3.84
N ILE A 123 -38.52 0.50 -2.74
CA ILE A 123 -37.27 -0.27 -2.66
C ILE A 123 -37.58 -1.77 -2.59
N SER A 124 -37.28 -2.49 -3.66
CA SER A 124 -37.50 -3.95 -3.75
C SER A 124 -36.41 -4.79 -3.09
N GLN A 125 -35.17 -4.28 -3.02
CA GLN A 125 -34.01 -4.94 -2.40
C GLN A 125 -33.65 -4.21 -1.09
N PRO A 126 -33.98 -4.75 0.08
CA PRO A 126 -33.70 -4.09 1.36
C PRO A 126 -32.24 -4.20 1.81
N ILE A 127 -31.45 -5.10 1.23
CA ILE A 127 -30.05 -5.33 1.60
C ILE A 127 -29.12 -4.56 0.67
N SER A 128 -28.28 -3.70 1.23
CA SER A 128 -27.22 -2.98 0.51
C SER A 128 -25.83 -3.33 1.08
N LEU A 129 -24.82 -3.35 0.20
CA LEU A 129 -23.42 -3.54 0.57
C LEU A 129 -22.59 -2.40 0.01
N GLY A 130 -21.96 -1.63 0.89
CA GLY A 130 -20.98 -0.61 0.53
C GLY A 130 -19.55 -1.15 0.58
N LEU A 131 -18.80 -0.99 -0.51
CA LEU A 131 -17.35 -1.23 -0.54
C LEU A 131 -16.63 0.11 -0.70
N LEU A 132 -16.33 0.74 0.43
CA LEU A 132 -15.80 2.10 0.48
C LEU A 132 -14.28 2.12 0.58
N ARG A 133 -13.65 3.10 -0.07
CA ARG A 133 -12.22 3.42 0.09
C ARG A 133 -12.04 4.89 0.42
N SER A 134 -11.46 5.19 1.57
CA SER A 134 -11.10 6.54 1.98
C SER A 134 -9.64 6.81 1.60
N ASP A 135 -9.42 7.76 0.70
CA ASP A 135 -8.09 8.17 0.26
C ASP A 135 -7.62 9.38 1.10
N LEU A 136 -6.37 9.34 1.57
CA LEU A 136 -5.80 10.33 2.47
C LEU A 136 -4.38 10.73 2.06
N MET A 137 -3.97 11.91 2.50
CA MET A 137 -2.60 12.41 2.30
C MET A 137 -2.06 13.03 3.59
N LEU A 138 -0.75 12.88 3.81
CA LEU A 138 -0.06 13.54 4.92
C LEU A 138 0.06 15.04 4.62
N GLU A 139 -0.28 15.85 5.61
CA GLU A 139 -0.09 17.29 5.58
C GLU A 139 1.26 17.63 6.23
N THR A 140 2.03 18.48 5.55
CA THR A 140 3.34 18.95 6.03
C THR A 140 3.25 20.32 6.68
N LYS A 141 2.24 21.12 6.30
CA LYS A 141 2.03 22.47 6.83
C LYS A 141 1.05 22.44 8.00
N CYS A 142 1.52 22.84 9.18
CA CYS A 142 0.63 23.13 10.31
C CYS A 142 0.14 24.57 10.19
N GLU A 143 -0.90 24.80 9.39
CA GLU A 143 -1.69 26.01 9.54
C GLU A 143 -2.48 25.92 10.86
N ASN A 144 -2.84 27.07 11.46
CA ASN A 144 -3.45 27.19 12.79
C ASN A 144 -4.73 26.35 13.02
N SER A 145 -5.26 25.69 11.99
CA SER A 145 -6.36 24.73 12.05
C SER A 145 -5.97 23.35 12.61
N CYS A 146 -4.68 22.99 12.60
CA CYS A 146 -4.21 21.78 13.25
C CYS A 146 -4.04 22.06 14.75
N GLN A 147 -4.90 21.46 15.59
CA GLN A 147 -4.82 21.57 17.07
C GLN A 147 -3.52 21.03 17.68
N VAL A 148 -2.65 20.44 16.87
CA VAL A 148 -1.33 19.95 17.26
C VAL A 148 -0.32 21.08 17.09
N GLN A 149 0.23 21.58 18.20
CA GLN A 149 1.42 22.43 18.16
C GLN A 149 2.57 21.65 17.52
N CYS A 150 2.83 21.92 16.24
CA CYS A 150 3.97 21.35 15.54
C CYS A 150 5.19 22.24 15.75
N SER A 151 6.24 21.69 16.35
CA SER A 151 7.59 22.20 16.14
C SER A 151 7.91 22.15 14.64
N ARG A 152 8.47 23.23 14.07
CA ARG A 152 8.88 23.38 12.64
C ARG A 152 9.80 22.27 12.08
N ALA A 153 10.18 21.29 12.88
CA ALA A 153 11.13 20.22 12.55
C ALA A 153 10.48 18.84 12.28
N LYS A 154 9.14 18.72 12.19
CA LYS A 154 8.49 17.42 11.91
C LYS A 154 8.18 17.25 10.41
N PRO A 155 8.34 16.02 9.86
CA PRO A 155 8.08 15.73 8.45
C PRO A 155 6.58 15.76 8.06
N TYR A 156 5.69 15.74 9.05
CA TYR A 156 4.23 15.82 8.87
C TYR A 156 3.57 16.36 10.14
N CYS A 157 2.33 16.80 10.03
CA CYS A 157 1.51 17.29 11.14
C CYS A 157 0.32 16.40 11.47
N CYS A 158 -0.39 15.99 10.43
CA CYS A 158 -1.56 15.13 10.45
C CYS A 158 -1.74 14.55 9.04
N TRP A 159 -2.82 13.80 8.83
CA TRP A 159 -3.30 13.48 7.51
C TRP A 159 -4.68 14.13 7.31
N LYS A 160 -5.01 14.39 6.04
CA LYS A 160 -6.32 14.88 5.61
C LYS A 160 -6.93 13.86 4.67
N GLN A 161 -8.23 13.65 4.80
CA GLN A 161 -9.01 12.90 3.81
C GLN A 161 -9.08 13.74 2.53
N VAL A 162 -8.80 13.10 1.40
CA VAL A 162 -8.84 13.74 0.08
C VAL A 162 -10.09 13.32 -0.67
N GLU A 163 -10.47 12.05 -0.57
CA GLU A 163 -11.60 11.50 -1.31
C GLU A 163 -12.21 10.29 -0.59
N ILE A 164 -13.50 10.07 -0.83
CA ILE A 164 -14.18 8.83 -0.46
C ILE A 164 -14.80 8.19 -1.71
N ASN A 165 -14.28 7.03 -2.09
CA ASN A 165 -14.76 6.27 -3.21
C ASN A 165 -15.84 5.29 -2.72
N CYS A 166 -17.06 5.46 -3.24
CA CYS A 166 -18.21 4.61 -2.89
C CYS A 166 -18.65 3.68 -4.03
N ILE A 167 -18.06 3.84 -5.23
CA ILE A 167 -18.35 3.03 -6.41
C ILE A 167 -17.05 2.51 -7.02
N ALA A 168 -17.06 1.24 -7.44
CA ALA A 168 -15.94 0.61 -8.16
C ALA A 168 -14.57 0.82 -7.47
N SER A 169 -14.55 0.70 -6.13
CA SER A 169 -13.34 0.81 -5.30
C SER A 169 -12.34 -0.32 -5.62
N GLY A 170 -11.53 -0.11 -6.66
CA GLY A 170 -10.56 -1.07 -7.16
C GLY A 170 -9.27 -1.15 -6.34
N PHE A 171 -8.35 -2.00 -6.79
CA PHE A 171 -6.99 -2.15 -6.27
C PHE A 171 -6.84 -2.66 -4.82
N GLY A 172 -7.92 -3.09 -4.17
CA GLY A 172 -7.86 -3.68 -2.82
C GLY A 172 -6.87 -4.86 -2.71
N HIS A 173 -6.67 -5.63 -3.79
CA HIS A 173 -5.72 -6.74 -3.81
C HIS A 173 -4.25 -6.30 -4.00
N LEU A 174 -3.99 -5.12 -4.58
CA LEU A 174 -2.62 -4.68 -4.86
C LEU A 174 -1.86 -4.26 -3.60
N GLY A 175 -2.55 -3.78 -2.57
CA GLY A 175 -1.92 -3.46 -1.28
C GLY A 175 -1.24 -4.68 -0.64
N PRO A 176 -1.98 -5.78 -0.39
CA PRO A 176 -1.40 -7.04 0.06
C PRO A 176 -0.33 -7.59 -0.87
N ALA A 177 -0.56 -7.57 -2.19
CA ALA A 177 0.44 -8.05 -3.15
C ALA A 177 1.77 -7.27 -3.08
N SER A 178 1.69 -5.93 -3.05
CA SER A 178 2.86 -5.04 -2.93
C SER A 178 3.65 -5.31 -1.65
N ARG A 179 2.95 -5.54 -0.52
CA ARG A 179 3.59 -5.91 0.74
C ARG A 179 4.40 -7.19 0.63
N VAL A 180 3.90 -8.21 -0.07
CA VAL A 180 4.62 -9.49 -0.21
C VAL A 180 5.86 -9.32 -1.10
N VAL A 181 5.73 -8.62 -2.24
CA VAL A 181 6.88 -8.28 -3.12
C VAL A 181 7.96 -7.57 -2.29
N GLN A 182 7.59 -6.51 -1.58
CA GLN A 182 8.53 -5.68 -0.82
C GLN A 182 9.20 -6.45 0.33
N ARG A 183 8.48 -7.37 0.98
CA ARG A 183 9.05 -8.29 1.98
C ARG A 183 10.04 -9.27 1.37
N PHE A 184 9.71 -9.84 0.22
CA PHE A 184 10.62 -10.72 -0.52
C PHE A 184 11.93 -10.02 -0.85
N LEU A 185 11.86 -8.80 -1.39
CA LEU A 185 13.06 -8.02 -1.75
C LEU A 185 13.93 -7.68 -0.53
N ALA A 186 13.31 -7.37 0.61
CA ALA A 186 14.03 -7.08 1.85
C ALA A 186 14.79 -8.31 2.41
N LEU A 187 14.25 -9.51 2.21
CA LEU A 187 14.84 -10.77 2.71
C LEU A 187 15.76 -11.45 1.69
N TRP A 188 15.65 -11.11 0.41
CA TRP A 188 16.40 -11.72 -0.69
C TRP A 188 17.92 -11.85 -0.46
N PRO A 189 18.66 -10.82 0.01
CA PRO A 189 20.09 -10.97 0.27
C PRO A 189 20.41 -12.11 1.24
N PHE A 190 19.57 -12.33 2.25
CA PHE A 190 19.78 -13.36 3.27
C PHE A 190 19.42 -14.76 2.76
N ILE A 191 18.39 -14.87 1.91
CA ILE A 191 17.95 -16.15 1.32
C ILE A 191 19.05 -16.75 0.45
N ILE A 192 19.73 -15.93 -0.37
CA ILE A 192 20.88 -16.37 -1.18
C ILE A 192 21.99 -16.92 -0.29
N VAL A 193 22.39 -16.17 0.74
CA VAL A 193 23.50 -16.58 1.63
C VAL A 193 23.17 -17.90 2.32
N LEU A 194 21.94 -18.08 2.80
CA LEU A 194 21.48 -19.32 3.42
C LEU A 194 21.44 -20.48 2.41
N TYR A 195 20.98 -20.25 1.18
CA TYR A 195 20.91 -21.26 0.15
C TYR A 195 22.31 -21.73 -0.30
N PHE A 196 23.23 -20.79 -0.57
CA PHE A 196 24.62 -21.12 -0.89
C PHE A 196 25.32 -21.80 0.29
N TYR A 197 25.11 -21.33 1.51
CA TYR A 197 25.62 -22.00 2.71
C TYR A 197 25.11 -23.44 2.80
N PHE A 198 23.81 -23.66 2.59
CA PHE A 198 23.22 -25.00 2.62
C PHE A 198 23.78 -25.92 1.53
N ILE A 199 23.94 -25.43 0.30
CA ILE A 199 24.59 -26.18 -0.78
C ILE A 199 26.02 -26.54 -0.40
N ILE A 200 26.81 -25.57 0.06
CA ILE A 200 28.22 -25.77 0.45
C ILE A 200 28.32 -26.80 1.58
N VAL A 201 27.53 -26.67 2.64
CA VAL A 201 27.53 -27.61 3.77
C VAL A 201 27.10 -29.00 3.34
N THR A 202 26.08 -29.12 2.49
CA THR A 202 25.61 -30.41 1.98
C THR A 202 26.67 -31.06 1.08
N PHE A 203 27.31 -30.28 0.20
CA PHE A 203 28.35 -30.78 -0.71
C PHE A 203 29.62 -31.19 0.05
N ILE A 204 30.04 -30.43 1.07
CA ILE A 204 31.17 -30.80 1.94
C ILE A 204 30.84 -32.06 2.76
N SER A 205 29.62 -32.18 3.29
CA SER A 205 29.23 -33.32 4.13
C SER A 205 29.02 -34.63 3.35
N THR A 206 28.81 -34.54 2.03
CA THR A 206 28.62 -35.69 1.14
C THR A 206 29.86 -36.03 0.30
N ALA A 207 30.91 -35.20 0.38
CA ALA A 207 32.19 -35.48 -0.28
C ALA A 207 32.94 -36.60 0.47
N PRO A 208 33.24 -37.74 -0.17
CA PRO A 208 34.02 -38.80 0.45
C PRO A 208 35.49 -38.32 0.59
N GLY A 209 35.93 -38.08 1.83
CA GLY A 209 37.36 -38.06 2.17
C GLY A 209 37.97 -36.75 2.68
N VAL A 210 37.22 -35.67 2.95
CA VAL A 210 37.81 -34.42 3.51
C VAL A 210 36.96 -33.85 4.64
N PHE A 211 37.27 -34.23 5.88
CA PHE A 211 36.85 -33.49 7.08
C PHE A 211 38.03 -32.64 7.57
N PRO A 212 38.03 -31.30 7.39
CA PRO A 212 38.96 -30.43 8.09
C PRO A 212 38.44 -30.20 9.51
N SER A 213 39.28 -30.46 10.51
CA SER A 213 39.01 -30.31 11.94
C SER A 213 38.73 -28.87 12.42
N SER A 214 38.72 -27.88 11.52
CA SER A 214 38.53 -26.46 11.83
C SER A 214 37.06 -25.99 11.83
N LEU A 215 36.11 -26.76 11.30
CA LEU A 215 34.69 -26.38 11.23
C LEU A 215 33.94 -26.46 12.56
N HIS A 216 34.53 -27.07 13.59
CA HIS A 216 33.90 -27.21 14.91
C HIS A 216 33.84 -25.89 15.71
N SER A 217 34.60 -24.86 15.34
CA SER A 217 34.59 -23.58 16.06
C SER A 217 33.55 -22.57 15.54
N LEU A 218 33.04 -22.72 14.31
CA LEU A 218 32.08 -21.77 13.74
C LEU A 218 30.64 -21.96 14.25
N GLY A 219 30.31 -23.14 14.76
CA GLY A 219 28.96 -23.45 15.27
C GLY A 219 28.63 -22.84 16.64
N LYS A 220 29.58 -22.17 17.31
CA LYS A 220 29.40 -21.64 18.67
C LYS A 220 29.05 -20.15 18.74
N SER A 221 28.99 -19.41 17.62
CA SER A 221 28.82 -17.95 17.62
C SER A 221 27.53 -17.42 17.00
N LEU A 222 26.54 -18.27 16.70
CA LEU A 222 25.25 -17.82 16.16
C LEU A 222 24.20 -17.73 17.28
N PRO A 223 23.53 -16.56 17.46
CA PRO A 223 22.46 -16.43 18.43
C PRO A 223 21.24 -17.26 17.99
N HIS A 224 20.67 -18.02 18.93
CA HIS A 224 19.44 -18.79 18.75
C HIS A 224 18.28 -17.87 18.33
N LEU A 225 17.92 -17.88 17.04
CA LEU A 225 16.65 -17.35 16.57
C LEU A 225 15.59 -18.44 16.70
N SER A 226 14.86 -18.39 17.83
CA SER A 226 13.64 -19.17 18.04
C SER A 226 12.53 -18.57 17.17
N PHE A 227 12.12 -19.31 16.13
CA PHE A 227 10.84 -19.10 15.47
C PHE A 227 9.80 -19.96 16.18
N SER A 228 9.03 -19.35 17.08
CA SER A 228 7.77 -19.93 17.57
C SER A 228 6.71 -19.74 16.49
N HIS A 229 6.10 -20.87 16.09
CA HIS A 229 4.94 -20.95 15.18
C HIS A 229 3.73 -20.18 15.69
#